data_AF-A0A2V1CPH0-F1
#
_entry.id   AF-A0A2V1CPH0-F1
#
_cell.length_a   1.000
_cell.length_b   1.000
_cell.length_c   1.000
_cell.angle_alpha   90.00
_cell.angle_beta   90.00
_cell.angle_gamma   90.00
#
_symmetry.space_group_name_H-M   'P 1'
#
loop_
_entity.id
_entity.type
_entity.pdbx_description
1 polymer ?
#
loop_
_entity_poly.entity_id
_entity_poly.type
_entity_poly.pdbx_seq_one_letter_code
_entity_poly.pdbx_strand_id
1 'polypeptide(L)'
;MSNRRPYIERDSRGRERLVLGRTSSHRRASSYGDRPTQDLLDEAEAREQSLISQVSSLQTQLSMAQRDQWHLQNLRTEHQRVVNEHYQCRNMRAQLDAQVREVRRMEDLLVEEEERNAKLVHKNEKLEEKNRLLKRGSGESYQRRYEEKLLEVEMLRTRLVEKEDLIRLAETRIADKNSTIVYLKNYLRTHGFRVED
;
A
#
# COMPACT_ATOMS: atom_id res chain seq x y z
N MET A 1 -13.36 -75.72 -61.80
CA MET A 1 -13.26 -74.45 -61.04
C MET A 1 -12.34 -73.50 -61.81
N SER A 2 -12.87 -72.44 -62.42
CA SER A 2 -12.04 -71.44 -63.11
C SER A 2 -11.76 -70.25 -62.18
N ASN A 3 -10.56 -70.20 -61.62
CA ASN A 3 -10.07 -69.02 -60.92
C ASN A 3 -9.83 -67.90 -61.94
N ARG A 4 -10.54 -66.77 -61.82
CA ARG A 4 -10.14 -65.51 -62.48
C ARG A 4 -10.10 -64.39 -61.46
N ARG A 5 -8.97 -63.67 -61.46
CA ARG A 5 -8.59 -62.64 -60.48
C ARG A 5 -9.37 -61.34 -60.73
N PRO A 6 -9.78 -60.61 -59.67
CA PRO A 6 -10.31 -59.26 -59.81
C PRO A 6 -9.23 -58.33 -60.42
N TYR A 7 -9.66 -57.34 -61.22
CA TYR A 7 -8.78 -56.26 -61.70
C TYR A 7 -9.32 -54.90 -61.26
N ILE A 8 -8.44 -53.91 -61.18
CA ILE A 8 -8.77 -52.56 -60.71
C ILE A 8 -8.97 -51.64 -61.91
N GLU A 9 -10.08 -50.92 -61.94
CA GLU A 9 -10.37 -49.89 -62.95
C GLU A 9 -10.35 -48.50 -62.27
N ARG A 10 -9.71 -47.51 -62.90
CA ARG A 10 -9.73 -46.11 -62.47
C ARG A 10 -10.74 -45.32 -63.28
N ASP A 11 -11.64 -44.63 -62.61
CA ASP A 11 -12.55 -43.68 -63.24
C ASP A 11 -11.80 -42.39 -63.67
N SER A 12 -12.40 -41.62 -64.57
CA SER A 12 -11.97 -40.31 -65.07
C SER A 12 -11.66 -39.26 -63.99
N ARG A 13 -12.13 -39.48 -62.75
CA ARG A 13 -11.86 -38.65 -61.56
C ARG A 13 -10.82 -39.28 -60.60
N GLY A 14 -10.08 -40.30 -61.03
CA GLY A 14 -8.97 -40.89 -60.29
C GLY A 14 -9.35 -41.87 -59.16
N ARG A 15 -10.62 -42.27 -59.04
CA ARG A 15 -11.06 -43.27 -58.04
C ARG A 15 -10.89 -44.68 -58.58
N GLU A 16 -10.24 -45.53 -57.80
CA GLU A 16 -10.06 -46.96 -58.09
C GLU A 16 -11.26 -47.78 -57.61
N ARG A 17 -11.80 -48.65 -58.47
CA ARG A 17 -12.78 -49.67 -58.09
C ARG A 17 -12.29 -51.05 -58.49
N LEU A 18 -12.48 -52.03 -57.61
CA LEU A 18 -12.26 -53.44 -57.89
C LEU A 18 -13.41 -53.97 -58.75
N VAL A 19 -13.11 -54.31 -60.00
CA VAL A 19 -14.07 -54.87 -60.96
C VAL A 19 -13.85 -56.38 -61.02
N LEU A 20 -14.84 -57.12 -60.53
CA LEU A 20 -14.93 -58.56 -60.74
C LEU A 20 -15.37 -58.78 -62.19
N GLY A 21 -14.50 -59.38 -63.01
CA GLY A 21 -14.79 -59.68 -64.41
C GLY A 21 -16.08 -60.50 -64.52
N ARG A 22 -17.14 -59.86 -65.03
CA ARG A 22 -18.44 -60.52 -65.29
C ARG A 22 -18.23 -61.61 -66.32
N THR A 23 -18.33 -62.86 -65.88
CA THR A 23 -18.59 -63.98 -66.77
C THR A 23 -19.95 -63.77 -67.42
N SER A 24 -19.95 -63.46 -68.72
CA SER A 24 -21.02 -63.90 -69.62
C SER A 24 -21.07 -65.42 -69.57
N SER A 25 -21.89 -65.94 -68.68
CA SER A 25 -22.10 -67.36 -68.47
C SER A 25 -23.53 -67.52 -67.98
N HIS A 26 -24.43 -67.68 -68.94
CA HIS A 26 -25.41 -68.76 -68.95
C HIS A 26 -25.61 -69.46 -67.60
N ARG A 27 -26.34 -68.79 -66.70
CA ARG A 27 -27.31 -69.42 -65.81
C ARG A 27 -28.46 -68.42 -65.67
N ARG A 28 -29.30 -68.40 -66.71
CA ARG A 28 -30.74 -68.23 -66.49
C ARG A 28 -31.13 -69.39 -65.57
N ALA A 29 -30.97 -69.20 -64.26
CA ALA A 29 -31.68 -70.01 -63.29
C ALA A 29 -33.15 -69.56 -63.39
N SER A 30 -33.83 -70.01 -64.45
CA SER A 30 -35.28 -70.10 -64.46
C SER A 30 -35.64 -71.32 -63.62
N SER A 31 -35.48 -71.18 -62.31
CA SER A 31 -36.17 -71.99 -61.31
C SER A 31 -37.03 -71.09 -60.45
N TYR A 32 -37.74 -70.16 -61.11
CA TYR A 32 -39.05 -69.73 -60.62
C TYR A 32 -40.04 -70.79 -61.13
N GLY A 33 -39.93 -72.00 -60.60
CA GLY A 33 -41.05 -72.94 -60.66
C GLY A 33 -42.13 -72.39 -59.76
N ASP A 34 -43.34 -72.20 -60.30
CA ASP A 34 -44.62 -71.96 -59.61
C ASP A 34 -44.52 -71.49 -58.16
N ARG A 35 -43.86 -70.34 -57.94
CA ARG A 35 -44.16 -69.55 -56.75
C ARG A 35 -45.36 -68.69 -57.13
N PRO A 36 -46.50 -68.82 -56.44
CA PRO A 36 -47.62 -67.92 -56.65
C PRO A 36 -47.10 -66.49 -56.59
N THR A 37 -47.51 -65.64 -57.53
CA THR A 37 -47.18 -64.21 -57.49
C THR A 37 -47.54 -63.58 -56.14
N GLN A 38 -48.52 -64.15 -55.46
CA GLN A 38 -48.91 -63.82 -54.10
C GLN A 38 -47.75 -63.99 -53.09
N ASP A 39 -47.01 -65.10 -53.11
CA ASP A 39 -45.91 -65.34 -52.16
C ASP A 39 -44.75 -64.34 -52.35
N LEU A 40 -44.52 -63.89 -53.59
CA LEU A 40 -43.52 -62.86 -53.88
C LEU A 40 -43.98 -61.46 -53.44
N LEU A 41 -45.29 -61.20 -53.51
CA LEU A 41 -45.88 -59.97 -52.97
C LEU A 41 -45.84 -59.99 -51.45
N ASP A 42 -46.20 -61.10 -50.81
CA ASP A 42 -46.16 -61.26 -49.35
C ASP A 42 -44.72 -61.13 -48.82
N GLU A 43 -43.71 -61.68 -49.51
CA GLU A 43 -42.29 -61.51 -49.16
C GLU A 43 -41.83 -60.05 -49.34
N ALA A 44 -42.29 -59.36 -50.38
CA ALA A 44 -42.01 -57.95 -50.61
C ALA A 44 -42.67 -57.06 -49.55
N GLU A 45 -43.92 -57.33 -49.18
CA GLU A 45 -44.67 -56.63 -48.13
C GLU A 45 -44.03 -56.86 -46.76
N ALA A 46 -43.61 -58.09 -46.43
CA ALA A 46 -42.90 -58.37 -45.19
C ALA A 46 -41.55 -57.64 -45.12
N ARG A 47 -40.84 -57.56 -46.24
CA ARG A 47 -39.58 -56.80 -46.34
C ARG A 47 -39.82 -55.31 -46.20
N GLU A 48 -40.86 -54.77 -46.82
CA GLU A 48 -41.25 -53.37 -46.70
C GLU A 48 -41.59 -53.02 -45.25
N GLN A 49 -42.42 -53.83 -44.60
CA GLN A 49 -42.75 -53.65 -43.18
C GLN A 49 -41.52 -53.72 -42.28
N SER A 50 -40.59 -54.65 -42.54
CA SER A 50 -39.32 -54.72 -41.80
C SER A 50 -38.49 -53.44 -41.99
N LEU A 51 -38.35 -52.95 -43.22
CA LEU A 51 -37.64 -51.71 -43.50
C LEU A 51 -38.30 -50.50 -42.86
N ILE A 52 -39.64 -50.41 -42.87
CA ILE A 52 -40.39 -49.34 -42.18
C ILE A 52 -40.09 -49.38 -40.68
N SER A 53 -40.08 -50.56 -40.06
CA SER A 53 -39.75 -50.70 -38.63
C SER A 53 -38.30 -50.31 -38.30
N GLN A 54 -37.36 -50.61 -39.19
CA GLN A 54 -35.97 -50.20 -39.04
C GLN A 54 -35.81 -48.68 -39.20
N VAL A 55 -36.48 -48.09 -40.19
CA VAL A 55 -36.47 -46.64 -40.41
C VAL A 55 -37.04 -45.91 -39.20
N SER A 56 -38.16 -46.37 -38.63
CA SER A 56 -38.76 -45.74 -37.45
C SER A 56 -37.87 -45.90 -36.20
N SER A 57 -37.20 -47.05 -36.04
CA SER A 57 -36.21 -47.25 -34.98
C SER A 57 -35.01 -46.31 -35.12
N LEU A 58 -34.45 -46.19 -36.33
CA LEU A 58 -33.33 -45.30 -36.62
C LEU A 58 -33.71 -43.83 -36.44
N GLN A 59 -34.92 -43.42 -36.83
CA GLN A 59 -35.43 -42.06 -36.58
C GLN A 59 -35.54 -41.78 -35.08
N THR A 60 -36.01 -42.76 -34.30
CA THR A 60 -36.08 -42.65 -32.84
C THR A 60 -34.67 -42.49 -32.25
N GLN A 61 -33.72 -43.34 -32.65
CA GLN A 61 -32.33 -43.26 -32.19
C GLN A 61 -31.68 -41.93 -32.58
N LEU A 62 -31.91 -41.43 -33.78
CA LEU A 62 -31.42 -40.13 -34.23
C LEU A 62 -31.99 -38.99 -33.37
N SER A 63 -33.29 -39.02 -33.07
CA SER A 63 -33.92 -38.01 -32.21
C SER A 63 -33.34 -38.00 -30.80
N MET A 64 -33.05 -39.18 -30.24
CA MET A 64 -32.40 -39.31 -28.93
C MET A 64 -30.97 -38.79 -28.98
N ALA A 65 -30.19 -39.18 -29.99
CA ALA A 65 -28.82 -38.71 -30.17
C ALA A 65 -28.73 -37.19 -30.35
N GLN A 66 -29.65 -36.57 -31.08
CA GLN A 66 -29.73 -35.12 -31.24
C GLN A 66 -30.04 -34.42 -29.90
N ARG A 67 -30.95 -34.99 -29.10
CA ARG A 67 -31.27 -34.48 -27.77
C ARG A 67 -30.06 -34.57 -26.83
N ASP A 68 -29.34 -35.70 -26.85
CA ASP A 68 -28.14 -35.90 -26.04
C ASP A 68 -27.02 -34.95 -26.46
N GLN A 69 -26.84 -34.72 -27.76
CA GLN A 69 -25.88 -33.74 -28.27
C GLN A 69 -26.20 -32.32 -27.78
N TRP A 70 -27.47 -31.93 -27.80
CA TRP A 70 -27.91 -30.63 -27.28
C TRP A 70 -27.62 -30.50 -25.77
N HIS A 71 -27.92 -31.55 -24.99
CA HIS A 71 -27.59 -31.58 -23.55
C HIS A 71 -26.09 -31.49 -23.29
N LEU A 72 -25.27 -32.22 -24.04
CA LEU A 72 -23.81 -32.16 -23.93
C LEU A 72 -23.27 -30.77 -24.27
N GLN A 73 -23.84 -30.10 -25.25
CA GLN A 73 -23.46 -28.73 -25.59
C GLN A 73 -23.78 -27.77 -24.44
N ASN A 74 -24.96 -27.87 -23.85
CA ASN A 74 -25.34 -27.05 -22.70
C ASN A 74 -24.41 -27.30 -21.50
N LEU A 75 -24.10 -28.57 -21.22
CA LEU A 75 -23.20 -28.93 -20.13
C LEU A 75 -21.79 -28.36 -20.35
N ARG A 76 -21.29 -28.35 -21.59
CA ARG A 76 -20.01 -27.73 -21.93
C ARG A 76 -20.03 -26.22 -21.70
N THR A 77 -21.11 -25.54 -22.09
CA THR A 77 -21.28 -24.10 -21.86
C THR A 77 -21.29 -23.77 -20.37
N GLU A 78 -22.06 -24.51 -19.56
CA GLU A 78 -22.11 -24.31 -18.12
C GLU A 78 -20.77 -24.63 -17.44
N HIS A 79 -20.09 -25.70 -17.86
CA HIS A 79 -18.76 -26.01 -17.35
C HIS A 79 -17.78 -24.86 -17.62
N GLN A 80 -17.78 -24.32 -18.84
CA GLN A 80 -16.92 -23.18 -19.19
C GLN A 80 -17.24 -21.94 -18.34
N ARG A 81 -18.53 -21.68 -18.09
CA ARG A 81 -18.97 -20.59 -17.23
C ARG A 81 -18.43 -20.77 -15.80
N VAL A 82 -18.60 -21.94 -15.20
CA VAL A 82 -18.11 -22.23 -13.85
C VAL A 82 -16.59 -22.11 -13.75
N VAL A 83 -15.87 -22.58 -14.78
CA VAL A 83 -14.40 -22.43 -14.84
C VAL A 83 -14.02 -20.94 -14.85
N ASN A 84 -14.69 -20.12 -15.65
CA ASN A 84 -14.44 -18.67 -15.69
C ASN A 84 -14.72 -18.01 -14.34
N GLU A 85 -15.85 -18.34 -13.70
CA GLU A 85 -16.19 -17.85 -12.34
C GLU A 85 -15.12 -18.28 -11.32
N HIS A 86 -14.62 -19.51 -11.40
CA HIS A 86 -13.56 -19.99 -10.51
C HIS A 86 -12.25 -19.21 -10.68
N TYR A 87 -11.86 -18.90 -11.94
CA TYR A 87 -10.71 -18.04 -12.21
C TYR A 87 -10.89 -16.63 -11.62
N GLN A 88 -12.08 -16.05 -11.75
CA GLN A 88 -12.39 -14.75 -11.14
C GLN A 88 -12.29 -14.79 -9.61
N CYS A 89 -12.85 -15.81 -8.97
CA CYS A 89 -12.73 -16.02 -7.53
C CYS A 89 -11.26 -16.14 -7.08
N ARG A 90 -10.42 -16.84 -7.84
CA ARG A 90 -8.98 -16.95 -7.55
C ARG A 90 -8.27 -15.59 -7.64
N ASN A 91 -8.60 -14.79 -8.66
CA ASN A 91 -8.05 -13.44 -8.80
C ASN A 91 -8.48 -12.52 -7.65
N MET A 92 -9.76 -12.55 -7.28
CA MET A 92 -10.29 -11.78 -6.15
C MET A 92 -9.63 -12.18 -4.83
N ARG A 93 -9.38 -13.48 -4.60
CA ARG A 93 -8.62 -13.94 -3.42
C ARG A 93 -7.20 -13.41 -3.41
N ALA A 94 -6.50 -13.43 -4.55
CA ALA A 94 -5.15 -12.88 -4.64
C ALA A 94 -5.10 -11.36 -4.35
N GLN A 95 -6.12 -10.61 -4.79
CA GLN A 95 -6.27 -9.19 -4.47
C GLN A 95 -6.53 -8.97 -2.98
N LEU A 96 -7.39 -9.78 -2.36
CA LEU A 96 -7.65 -9.73 -0.92
C LEU A 96 -6.37 -10.01 -0.12
N ASP A 97 -5.61 -11.04 -0.48
CA ASP A 97 -4.34 -11.37 0.18
C ASP A 97 -3.29 -10.26 0.03
N ALA A 98 -3.32 -9.51 -1.07
CA ALA A 98 -2.48 -8.32 -1.25
C ALA A 98 -2.93 -7.17 -0.33
N GLN A 99 -4.23 -6.91 -0.24
CA GLN A 99 -4.79 -5.90 0.65
C GLN A 99 -4.55 -6.22 2.12
N VAL A 100 -4.68 -7.47 2.55
CA VAL A 100 -4.39 -7.90 3.92
C VAL A 100 -2.92 -7.63 4.28
N ARG A 101 -1.99 -7.90 3.35
CA ARG A 101 -0.58 -7.57 3.55
C ARG A 101 -0.34 -6.07 3.66
N GLU A 102 -1.05 -5.27 2.86
CA GLU A 102 -0.95 -3.81 2.94
C GLU A 102 -1.47 -3.25 4.26
N VAL A 103 -2.62 -3.73 4.72
CA VAL A 103 -3.19 -3.35 6.01
C VAL A 103 -2.21 -3.64 7.14
N ARG A 104 -1.61 -4.83 7.17
CA ARG A 104 -0.59 -5.18 8.18
C ARG A 104 0.62 -4.23 8.14
N ARG A 105 1.11 -3.89 6.94
CA ARG A 105 2.21 -2.91 6.80
C ARG A 105 1.81 -1.54 7.36
N MET A 106 0.59 -1.09 7.11
CA MET A 106 0.09 0.19 7.62
C MET A 106 -0.11 0.16 9.14
N GLU A 107 -0.57 -0.96 9.70
CA GLU A 107 -0.68 -1.17 11.15
C GLU A 107 0.70 -1.11 11.82
N ASP A 108 1.72 -1.77 11.25
CA ASP A 108 3.09 -1.71 11.76
C ASP A 108 3.64 -0.27 11.75
N LEU A 109 3.43 0.47 10.65
CA LEU A 109 3.83 1.87 10.54
C LEU A 109 3.09 2.77 11.54
N LEU A 110 1.81 2.50 11.79
CA LEU A 110 1.02 3.24 12.77
C LEU A 110 1.59 3.03 14.18
N VAL A 111 1.92 1.79 14.55
CA VAL A 111 2.55 1.49 15.84
C VAL A 111 3.88 2.21 16.00
N GLU A 112 4.73 2.21 14.96
CA GLU A 112 5.99 2.96 15.00
C GLU A 112 5.79 4.47 15.21
N GLU A 113 4.81 5.06 14.52
CA GLU A 113 4.47 6.48 14.67
C GLU A 113 3.89 6.79 16.05
N GLU A 114 3.03 5.93 16.59
CA GLU A 114 2.51 6.06 17.95
C GLU A 114 3.63 6.01 19.00
N GLU A 115 4.61 5.11 18.84
CA GLU A 115 5.79 5.07 19.71
C GLU A 115 6.67 6.32 19.59
N ARG A 116 6.89 6.82 18.36
CA ARG A 116 7.61 8.08 18.13
C ARG A 116 6.89 9.25 18.79
N ASN A 117 5.58 9.31 18.65
CA ASN A 117 4.75 10.34 19.25
C ASN A 117 4.79 10.28 20.78
N ALA A 118 4.68 9.09 21.39
CA ALA A 118 4.81 8.91 22.83
C ALA A 118 6.16 9.42 23.36
N LYS A 119 7.26 9.16 22.64
CA LYS A 119 8.60 9.68 22.98
C LYS A 119 8.64 11.21 22.89
N LEU A 120 7.98 11.81 21.90
CA LEU A 120 7.91 13.26 21.75
C LEU A 120 7.06 13.92 22.84
N VAL A 121 5.91 13.35 23.17
CA VAL A 121 5.06 13.82 24.28
C VAL A 121 5.86 13.84 25.58
N HIS A 122 6.55 12.74 25.90
CA HIS A 122 7.37 12.67 27.11
C HIS A 122 8.53 13.69 27.12
N LYS A 123 9.16 13.94 25.95
CA LYS A 123 10.19 14.99 25.83
C LYS A 123 9.60 16.39 26.03
N ASN A 124 8.42 16.65 25.47
CA ASN A 124 7.72 17.92 25.65
C ASN A 124 7.37 18.16 27.12
N GLU A 125 6.82 17.17 27.81
CA GLU A 125 6.54 17.27 29.26
C GLU A 125 7.80 17.63 30.06
N LYS A 126 8.94 16.99 29.77
CA LYS A 126 10.23 17.35 30.41
C LYS A 126 10.67 18.77 30.10
N LEU A 127 10.51 19.21 28.85
CA LEU A 127 10.88 20.56 28.44
C LEU A 127 9.95 21.61 29.08
N GLU A 128 8.66 21.34 29.15
CA GLU A 128 7.69 22.19 29.84
C GLU A 128 8.02 22.32 31.33
N GLU A 129 8.34 21.22 32.01
CA GLU A 129 8.72 21.27 33.43
C GLU A 129 10.04 22.03 33.62
N LYS A 130 11.04 21.82 32.76
CA LYS A 130 12.27 22.62 32.77
C LYS A 130 11.96 24.11 32.56
N ASN A 131 11.05 24.44 31.66
CA ASN A 131 10.64 25.82 31.40
C ASN A 131 9.92 26.43 32.61
N ARG A 132 9.03 25.67 33.27
CA ARG A 132 8.37 26.08 34.53
C ARG A 132 9.37 26.34 35.63
N LEU A 133 10.37 25.47 35.81
CA LEU A 133 11.43 25.64 36.81
C LEU A 133 12.30 26.85 36.50
N LEU A 134 12.66 27.08 35.23
CA LEU A 134 13.41 28.28 34.83
C LEU A 134 12.62 29.56 35.09
N LYS A 135 11.33 29.57 34.76
CA LYS A 135 10.44 30.72 35.04
C LYS A 135 10.32 30.99 36.54
N ARG A 136 10.19 29.95 37.38
CA ARG A 136 10.10 30.09 38.84
C ARG A 136 11.43 30.44 39.51
N GLY A 137 12.54 29.86 39.05
CA GLY A 137 13.83 29.94 39.74
C GLY A 137 14.75 31.05 39.26
N SER A 138 14.62 31.50 38.00
CA SER A 138 15.65 32.32 37.36
C SER A 138 15.24 33.77 37.08
N GLY A 139 13.95 34.08 36.95
CA GLY A 139 13.52 35.45 36.65
C GLY A 139 13.55 36.33 37.91
N GLU A 140 12.71 35.97 38.88
CA GLU A 140 12.47 36.82 40.05
C GLU A 140 13.64 36.85 41.03
N SER A 141 14.40 35.76 41.17
CA SER A 141 15.52 35.68 42.12
C SER A 141 16.72 36.50 41.67
N TYR A 142 17.05 36.48 40.38
CA TYR A 142 18.13 37.28 39.81
C TYR A 142 17.74 38.75 39.69
N GLN A 143 16.49 39.03 39.34
CA GLN A 143 15.98 40.38 39.28
C GLN A 143 15.98 41.06 40.66
N ARG A 144 15.49 40.38 41.71
CA ARG A 144 15.58 40.90 43.10
C ARG A 144 17.02 41.11 43.55
N ARG A 145 17.92 40.16 43.29
CA ARG A 145 19.35 40.34 43.61
C ARG A 145 19.99 41.52 42.88
N TYR A 146 19.58 41.75 41.63
CA TYR A 146 20.06 42.88 40.86
C TYR A 146 19.54 44.22 41.42
N GLU A 147 18.25 44.28 41.78
CA GLU A 147 17.63 45.43 42.44
C GLU A 147 18.27 45.74 43.81
N GLU A 148 18.50 44.72 44.64
CA GLU A 148 19.21 44.86 45.91
C GLU A 148 20.64 45.41 45.72
N LYS A 149 21.36 44.89 44.71
CA LYS A 149 22.71 45.38 44.40
C LYS A 149 22.72 46.80 43.85
N LEU A 150 21.69 47.19 43.09
CA LEU A 150 21.52 48.56 42.62
C LEU A 150 21.37 49.53 43.80
N LEU A 151 20.50 49.21 44.76
CA LEU A 151 20.30 50.01 45.97
C LEU A 151 21.57 50.12 46.81
N GLU A 152 22.32 49.02 46.94
CA GLU A 152 23.61 49.02 47.63
C GLU A 152 24.61 49.96 46.95
N VAL A 153 24.70 49.93 45.62
CA VAL A 153 25.56 50.83 44.85
C VAL A 153 25.15 52.29 45.02
N GLU A 154 23.84 52.60 45.02
CA GLU A 154 23.35 53.96 45.24
C GLU A 154 23.70 54.47 46.65
N MET A 155 23.52 53.65 47.69
CA MET A 155 23.94 54.00 49.05
C MET A 155 25.45 54.20 49.18
N LEU A 156 26.25 53.41 48.47
CA LEU A 156 27.70 53.58 48.48
C LEU A 156 28.11 54.86 47.77
N ARG A 157 27.41 55.24 46.68
CA ARG A 157 27.64 56.51 45.99
C ARG A 157 27.32 57.71 46.87
N THR A 158 26.20 57.70 47.59
CA THR A 158 25.85 58.81 48.51
C THR A 158 26.88 58.94 49.63
N ARG A 159 27.28 57.83 50.26
CA ARG A 159 28.35 57.83 51.28
C ARG A 159 29.70 58.31 50.75
N LEU A 160 30.01 58.02 49.49
CA LEU A 160 31.23 58.52 48.85
C LEU A 160 31.19 60.04 48.74
N VAL A 161 30.08 60.60 48.25
CA VAL A 161 29.88 62.06 48.14
C VAL A 161 29.94 62.73 49.51
N GLU A 162 29.26 62.18 50.53
CA GLU A 162 29.33 62.69 51.89
C GLU A 162 30.77 62.71 52.44
N LYS A 163 31.55 61.66 52.15
CA LYS A 163 32.96 61.63 52.54
C LYS A 163 33.79 62.66 51.77
N GLU A 164 33.57 62.83 50.47
CA GLU A 164 34.25 63.85 49.67
C GLU A 164 33.96 65.26 50.19
N ASP A 165 32.71 65.55 50.58
CA ASP A 165 32.33 66.84 51.15
C ASP A 165 32.98 67.08 52.52
N LEU A 166 33.05 66.05 53.37
CA LEU A 166 33.77 66.12 54.64
C LEU A 166 35.26 66.37 54.45
N ILE A 167 35.88 65.73 53.45
CA ILE A 167 37.28 65.96 53.10
C ILE A 167 37.48 67.40 52.63
N ARG A 168 36.63 67.90 51.73
CA ARG A 168 36.68 69.30 51.27
C ARG A 168 36.54 70.29 52.41
N LEU A 169 35.62 70.06 53.35
CA LEU A 169 35.47 70.91 54.55
C LEU A 169 36.70 70.86 55.47
N ALA A 170 37.36 69.70 55.58
CA ALA A 170 38.61 69.59 56.32
C ALA A 170 39.75 70.33 55.61
N GLU A 171 39.84 70.22 54.28
CA GLU A 171 40.82 70.93 53.46
C GLU A 171 40.66 72.45 53.54
N THR A 172 39.44 72.98 53.45
CA THR A 172 39.20 74.43 53.62
C THR A 172 39.57 74.89 55.02
N ARG A 173 39.19 74.15 56.06
CA ARG A 173 39.57 74.48 57.45
C ARG A 173 41.09 74.46 57.64
N ILE A 174 41.80 73.52 57.01
CA ILE A 174 43.27 73.48 57.05
C ILE A 174 43.85 74.67 56.29
N ALA A 175 43.31 75.02 55.12
CA ALA A 175 43.74 76.17 54.35
C ALA A 175 43.55 77.49 55.13
N ASP A 176 42.41 77.67 55.80
CA ASP A 176 42.12 78.83 56.65
C ASP A 176 43.04 78.90 57.89
N LYS A 177 43.30 77.76 58.52
CA LYS A 177 44.29 77.70 59.62
C LYS A 177 45.68 78.07 59.13
N ASN A 178 46.09 77.54 57.98
CA ASN A 178 47.39 77.84 57.38
C ASN A 178 47.51 79.32 57.00
N SER A 179 46.47 79.93 56.42
CA SER A 179 46.48 81.36 56.10
C SER A 179 46.54 82.23 57.35
N THR A 180 45.83 81.85 58.42
CA THR A 180 45.87 82.52 59.72
C THR A 180 47.26 82.39 60.36
N ILE A 181 47.88 81.21 60.32
CA ILE A 181 49.24 80.99 60.80
C ILE A 181 50.21 81.90 60.03
N VAL A 182 50.12 81.96 58.70
CA VAL A 182 50.96 82.84 57.89
C VAL A 182 50.75 84.31 58.25
N TYR A 183 49.50 84.75 58.40
CA TYR A 183 49.17 86.12 58.82
C TYR A 183 49.77 86.45 60.20
N LEU A 184 49.60 85.57 61.19
CA LEU A 184 50.15 85.75 62.54
C LEU A 184 51.68 85.74 62.55
N LYS A 185 52.31 84.82 61.79
CA LYS A 185 53.78 84.79 61.62
C LYS A 185 54.28 86.12 61.04
N ASN A 186 53.62 86.65 60.01
CA ASN A 186 53.97 87.94 59.41
C ASN A 186 53.73 89.12 60.37
N TYR A 187 52.62 89.14 61.11
CA TYR A 187 52.32 90.16 62.11
C TYR A 187 53.38 90.20 63.22
N LEU A 188 53.80 89.04 63.75
CA LEU A 188 54.83 88.96 64.76
C LEU A 188 56.20 89.43 64.23
N ARG A 189 56.55 89.09 62.98
CA ARG A 189 57.77 89.59 62.32
C ARG A 189 57.79 91.11 62.21
N THR A 190 56.68 91.74 61.80
CA THR A 190 56.61 93.21 61.67
C THR A 190 56.67 93.94 63.00
N HIS A 191 56.37 93.27 64.12
CA HIS A 191 56.44 93.81 65.47
C HIS A 191 57.75 93.44 66.20
N GLY A 192 58.77 92.97 65.47
CA GLY A 192 60.13 92.78 65.99
C GLY A 192 60.40 91.43 66.68
N PHE A 193 59.47 90.47 66.60
CA PHE A 193 59.67 89.13 67.15
C PHE A 193 60.33 88.20 66.12
N ARG A 194 61.28 87.36 66.56
CA ARG A 194 61.91 86.33 65.72
C ARG A 194 60.97 85.13 65.60
N VAL A 195 60.59 84.77 64.37
CA VAL A 195 59.67 83.66 64.06
C VAL A 195 60.35 82.72 63.06
N GLU A 196 60.53 81.45 63.44
CA GLU A 196 61.08 80.41 62.55
C GLU A 196 60.03 79.90 61.54
N ASP A 197 60.51 79.43 60.39
CA ASP A 197 59.68 78.96 59.27
C ASP A 197 58.97 77.63 59.58
#